data_AF-A0A2D4HCK9-F1
#
_entry.id   AF-A0A2D4HCK9-F1
#
_cell.length_a   1.000
_cell.length_b   1.000
_cell.length_c   1.000
_cell.angle_alpha   90.00
_cell.angle_beta   90.00
_cell.angle_gamma   90.00
#
_symmetry.space_group_name_H-M   'P 1'
#
loop_
_entity.id
_entity.type
_entity.pdbx_description
1 polymer ?
#
loop_
_entity_poly.entity_id
_entity_poly.type
_entity_poly.pdbx_seq_one_letter_code
_entity_poly.pdbx_strand_id
1 'polypeptide(L)'
;DQLNEEEMHAELCYAECLLQKAALTFVQDENMINFIKGGLKIRTSYQIYKECLQVLQMTQSSKIRNEIFHQFEGGVQLGIGAFNLMLSLLPGRILRLLEFIGFSGNREIGLHQLREGASGSSLRAILCTFTLLLYHTFVSLILGKT
;
A
#
# COMPACT_ATOMS: atom_id res chain seq x y z
N ASP A 1 -6.08 -21.93 6.75
CA ASP A 1 -7.02 -21.43 7.76
C ASP A 1 -7.62 -20.12 7.29
N GLN A 2 -8.94 -19.95 7.45
CA GLN A 2 -9.64 -18.72 7.07
C GLN A 2 -9.53 -17.75 8.26
N LEU A 3 -8.88 -16.60 8.06
CA LEU A 3 -8.75 -15.57 9.09
C LEU A 3 -10.12 -14.98 9.43
N ASN A 4 -10.32 -14.64 10.71
CA ASN A 4 -11.47 -13.85 11.12
C ASN A 4 -11.29 -12.37 10.70
N GLU A 5 -12.36 -11.57 10.75
CA GLU A 5 -12.32 -10.17 10.31
C GLU A 5 -11.44 -9.25 11.18
N GLU A 6 -11.36 -9.50 12.48
CA GLU A 6 -10.49 -8.78 13.40
C GLU A 6 -9.02 -9.10 13.13
N GLU A 7 -8.69 -10.36 12.85
CA GLU A 7 -7.35 -10.82 12.47
C GLU A 7 -6.91 -10.19 11.15
N MET A 8 -7.80 -10.16 10.15
CA MET A 8 -7.56 -9.45 8.89
C MET A 8 -7.25 -7.97 9.12
N HIS A 9 -8.06 -7.30 9.95
CA HIS A 9 -7.86 -5.89 10.26
C HIS A 9 -6.59 -5.64 11.07
N ALA A 10 -6.22 -6.55 11.98
CA ALA A 10 -5.00 -6.47 12.78
C ALA A 10 -3.74 -6.59 11.90
N GLU A 11 -3.72 -7.52 10.95
CA GLU A 11 -2.61 -7.66 9.98
C GLU A 11 -2.46 -6.40 9.13
N LEU A 12 -3.56 -5.83 8.65
CA LEU A 12 -3.55 -4.55 7.94
C LEU A 12 -2.97 -3.42 8.82
N CYS A 13 -3.45 -3.28 10.07
CA CYS A 13 -2.95 -2.26 11.00
C CYS A 13 -1.46 -2.45 11.29
N TYR A 14 -0.99 -3.69 11.37
CA TYR A 14 0.41 -4.01 11.56
C TYR A 14 1.26 -3.57 10.36
N ALA A 15 0.78 -3.82 9.13
CA ALA A 15 1.44 -3.35 7.91
C ALA A 15 1.56 -1.82 7.86
N GLU A 16 0.55 -1.08 8.30
CA GLU A 16 0.59 0.38 8.40
C GLU A 16 1.56 0.87 9.48
N CYS A 17 1.54 0.23 10.64
CA CYS A 17 2.47 0.54 11.72
C CYS A 17 3.92 0.33 11.28
N LEU A 18 4.20 -0.67 10.43
CA LEU A 18 5.53 -0.87 9.84
C LEU A 18 5.96 0.29 8.95
N LEU A 19 5.04 0.87 8.15
CA LEU A 19 5.33 2.06 7.35
C LEU A 19 5.62 3.28 8.23
N GLN A 20 4.81 3.50 9.27
CA GLN A 20 5.02 4.59 10.23
C GLN A 20 6.35 4.43 10.98
N LYS A 21 6.67 3.21 11.42
CA LYS A 21 7.96 2.90 12.04
C LYS A 21 9.12 3.09 11.07
N ALA A 22 8.96 2.75 9.79
CA ALA A 22 9.99 3.01 8.78
C ALA A 22 10.22 4.51 8.60
N ALA A 23 9.15 5.31 8.52
CA ALA A 23 9.24 6.77 8.43
C ALA A 23 9.97 7.37 9.64
N LEU A 24 9.60 6.95 10.87
CA LEU A 24 10.31 7.38 12.08
C LEU A 24 11.79 6.96 12.08
N THR A 25 12.10 5.75 11.60
CA THR A 25 13.48 5.26 11.49
C THR A 25 14.33 6.15 10.58
N PHE A 26 13.76 6.71 9.52
CA PHE A 26 14.46 7.63 8.63
C PHE A 26 14.68 9.03 9.24
N VAL A 27 13.86 9.45 10.21
CA VAL A 27 13.95 10.76 10.86
C VAL A 27 14.91 10.74 12.07
N GLN A 28 15.10 9.58 12.70
CA GLN A 28 15.74 9.49 14.02
C GLN A 28 17.27 9.68 14.03
N ASP A 29 17.98 9.34 12.93
CA ASP A 29 19.40 9.65 12.67
C ASP A 29 19.85 9.10 11.30
N GLU A 30 20.66 9.84 10.53
CA GLU A 30 21.10 9.54 9.16
C GLU A 30 22.21 8.46 9.04
N ASN A 31 22.20 7.43 9.90
CA ASN A 31 23.15 6.33 9.71
C ASN A 31 22.62 5.29 8.70
N MET A 32 23.52 4.72 7.91
CA MET A 32 23.17 3.76 6.84
C MET A 32 22.46 2.51 7.37
N ILE A 33 22.66 2.14 8.64
CA ILE A 33 21.98 1.02 9.30
C ILE A 33 20.49 1.30 9.46
N ASN A 34 20.11 2.51 9.87
CA ASN A 34 18.71 2.92 10.00
C ASN A 34 18.02 2.97 8.62
N PHE A 35 18.72 3.40 7.58
CA PHE A 35 18.19 3.35 6.21
C PHE A 35 17.84 1.91 5.78
N ILE A 36 18.74 0.95 6.02
CA ILE A 36 18.51 -0.47 5.73
C ILE A 36 17.33 -1.01 6.56
N LYS A 37 17.29 -0.72 7.86
CA LYS A 37 16.19 -1.14 8.75
C LYS A 37 14.84 -0.59 8.29
N GLY A 38 14.78 0.68 7.89
CA GLY A 38 13.58 1.30 7.34
C GLY A 38 13.14 0.61 6.05
N GLY A 39 14.07 0.37 5.11
CA GLY A 39 13.80 -0.36 3.87
C GLY A 39 13.26 -1.78 4.12
N LEU A 40 13.81 -2.53 5.09
CA LEU A 40 13.31 -3.85 5.46
C LEU A 40 11.88 -3.80 6.01
N LYS A 41 11.54 -2.81 6.83
CA LYS A 41 10.16 -2.63 7.32
C LYS A 41 9.18 -2.34 6.19
N ILE A 42 9.57 -1.51 5.23
CA ILE A 42 8.76 -1.23 4.04
C ILE A 42 8.54 -2.52 3.23
N ARG A 43 9.58 -3.35 3.07
CA ARG A 43 9.47 -4.64 2.37
C ARG A 43 8.49 -5.58 3.06
N THR A 44 8.62 -5.74 4.39
CA THR A 44 7.71 -6.58 5.18
C THR A 44 6.28 -6.06 5.08
N SER A 45 6.06 -4.75 5.20
CA SER A 45 4.75 -4.13 5.00
C SER A 45 4.17 -4.47 3.62
N TYR A 46 4.96 -4.32 2.55
CA TYR A 46 4.51 -4.64 1.19
C TYR A 46 4.13 -6.13 1.02
N GLN A 47 4.87 -7.04 1.65
CA GLN A 47 4.53 -8.46 1.62
C GLN A 47 3.20 -8.75 2.33
N ILE A 48 2.99 -8.19 3.53
CA ILE A 48 1.73 -8.35 4.27
C ILE A 48 0.57 -7.80 3.46
N TYR A 49 0.71 -6.61 2.83
CA TYR A 49 -0.34 -6.08 1.96
C TYR A 49 -0.70 -7.02 0.81
N LYS A 50 0.28 -7.70 0.19
CA LYS A 50 0.02 -8.68 -0.88
C LYS A 50 -0.74 -9.90 -0.34
N GLU A 51 -0.42 -10.36 0.86
CA GLU A 51 -1.15 -11.44 1.53
C GLU A 51 -2.59 -11.01 1.86
N CYS A 52 -2.77 -9.81 2.42
CA CYS A 52 -4.10 -9.25 2.68
C CYS A 52 -4.93 -9.10 1.39
N LEU A 53 -4.31 -8.74 0.26
CA LEU A 53 -4.99 -8.69 -1.03
C LEU A 53 -5.48 -10.08 -1.49
N GLN A 54 -4.69 -11.13 -1.29
CA GLN A 54 -5.11 -12.50 -1.59
C GLN A 54 -6.29 -12.91 -0.72
N VAL A 55 -6.25 -12.60 0.57
CA VAL A 55 -7.34 -12.88 1.52
C VAL A 55 -8.61 -12.12 1.12
N LEU A 56 -8.50 -10.83 0.75
CA LEU A 56 -9.62 -10.03 0.27
C LEU A 56 -10.29 -10.66 -0.96
N GLN A 57 -9.50 -11.09 -1.94
CA GLN A 57 -9.99 -11.73 -3.17
C GLN A 57 -10.70 -13.06 -2.89
N MET A 58 -10.22 -13.85 -1.93
CA MET A 58 -10.88 -15.09 -1.51
C MET A 58 -12.20 -14.84 -0.77
N THR A 59 -12.28 -13.74 -0.01
CA THR A 59 -13.41 -13.43 0.89
C THR A 59 -14.56 -12.72 0.19
N GLN A 60 -14.32 -12.05 -0.95
CA GLN A 60 -15.33 -11.33 -1.75
C GLN A 60 -16.54 -12.18 -2.20
N SER A 61 -16.49 -13.50 -2.07
CA SER A 61 -17.60 -14.42 -2.42
C SER A 61 -18.69 -14.55 -1.34
N SER A 62 -18.50 -13.99 -0.14
CA SER A 62 -19.36 -14.18 1.04
C SER A 62 -20.24 -12.96 1.31
N LYS A 63 -21.57 -13.14 1.38
CA LYS A 63 -22.59 -12.08 1.21
C LYS A 63 -22.92 -11.17 2.41
N ILE A 64 -22.18 -11.22 3.51
CA ILE A 64 -22.41 -10.33 4.67
C ILE A 64 -21.08 -9.65 5.01
N ARG A 65 -20.98 -8.36 4.73
CA ARG A 65 -19.81 -7.52 5.06
C ARG A 65 -20.19 -6.59 6.20
N ASN A 66 -19.45 -6.64 7.30
CA ASN A 66 -19.61 -5.69 8.40
C ASN A 66 -18.66 -4.47 8.22
N GLU A 67 -18.77 -3.50 9.13
CA GLU A 67 -17.95 -2.29 9.08
C GLU A 67 -16.44 -2.57 9.17
N ILE A 68 -16.02 -3.57 9.95
CA ILE A 68 -14.61 -3.97 10.09
C ILE A 68 -14.05 -4.45 8.76
N PHE A 69 -14.80 -5.29 8.05
CA PHE A 69 -14.42 -5.75 6.72
C PHE A 69 -14.27 -4.60 5.72
N HIS A 70 -15.15 -3.59 5.77
CA HIS A 70 -15.01 -2.41 4.92
C HIS A 70 -13.76 -1.56 5.25
N GLN A 71 -13.37 -1.48 6.53
CA GLN A 71 -12.09 -0.85 6.90
C GLN A 71 -10.88 -1.64 6.41
N PHE A 72 -10.96 -2.97 6.45
CA PHE A 72 -9.94 -3.85 5.89
C PHE A 72 -9.81 -3.70 4.37
N GLU A 73 -10.92 -3.85 3.62
CA GLU A 73 -10.96 -3.72 2.16
C GLU A 73 -10.39 -2.37 1.70
N GLY A 74 -10.85 -1.27 2.29
CA GLY A 74 -10.38 0.06 1.94
C GLY A 74 -8.90 0.29 2.27
N GLY A 75 -8.39 -0.32 3.35
CA GLY A 75 -6.96 -0.24 3.67
C GLY A 75 -6.07 -1.07 2.77
N VAL A 76 -6.52 -2.27 2.37
CA VAL A 76 -5.81 -3.07 1.37
C VAL A 76 -5.75 -2.33 0.03
N GLN A 77 -6.85 -1.73 -0.40
CA GLN A 77 -6.92 -0.91 -1.61
C GLN A 77 -5.97 0.29 -1.55
N LEU A 78 -5.95 1.02 -0.43
CA LEU A 78 -4.99 2.12 -0.22
C LEU A 78 -3.55 1.63 -0.31
N GLY A 79 -3.18 0.61 0.46
CA GLY A 79 -1.80 0.14 0.56
C GLY A 79 -1.28 -0.42 -0.76
N ILE A 80 -2.00 -1.37 -1.36
CA ILE A 80 -1.64 -1.96 -2.66
C ILE A 80 -1.62 -0.89 -3.74
N GLY A 81 -2.61 -0.01 -3.74
CA GLY A 81 -2.74 1.09 -4.69
C GLY A 81 -1.54 2.04 -4.63
N ALA A 82 -1.22 2.51 -3.43
CA ALA A 82 -0.10 3.41 -3.18
C ALA A 82 1.26 2.75 -3.49
N PHE A 83 1.50 1.51 -3.06
CA PHE A 83 2.75 0.80 -3.37
C PHE A 83 2.95 0.64 -4.87
N ASN A 84 1.94 0.14 -5.59
CA ASN A 84 2.05 -0.08 -7.02
C ASN A 84 2.26 1.22 -7.79
N LEU A 85 1.54 2.28 -7.40
CA LEU A 85 1.70 3.59 -8.01
C LEU A 85 3.09 4.16 -7.72
N MET A 86 3.52 4.23 -6.46
CA MET A 86 4.82 4.80 -6.08
C MET A 86 5.98 4.06 -6.72
N LEU A 87 5.96 2.73 -6.73
CA LEU A 87 7.00 1.93 -7.38
C LEU A 87 7.03 2.14 -8.90
N SER A 88 5.87 2.30 -9.55
CA SER A 88 5.79 2.58 -10.99
C SER A 88 6.37 3.94 -11.39
N LEU A 89 6.51 4.87 -10.44
CA LEU A 89 7.04 6.21 -10.67
C LEU A 89 8.56 6.27 -10.50
N LEU A 90 9.17 5.21 -9.97
CA LEU A 90 10.61 5.15 -9.84
C LEU A 90 11.28 5.01 -11.21
N PRO A 91 12.43 5.69 -11.43
CA PRO A 91 13.25 5.46 -12.61
C PRO A 91 13.58 3.97 -12.78
N GLY A 92 13.52 3.47 -14.01
CA GLY A 92 13.66 2.03 -14.28
C GLY A 92 14.98 1.39 -13.81
N ARG A 93 16.03 2.18 -13.52
CA ARG A 93 17.25 1.66 -12.87
C ARG A 93 17.03 1.33 -11.40
N ILE A 94 16.30 2.18 -10.67
CA ILE A 94 15.99 2.00 -9.26
C ILE A 94 14.97 0.88 -9.10
N LEU A 95 13.93 0.86 -9.94
CA LEU A 95 12.90 -0.17 -9.90
C LEU A 95 13.51 -1.58 -10.06
N ARG A 96 14.41 -1.77 -11.04
CA ARG A 96 15.09 -3.07 -11.25
C ARG A 96 15.88 -3.56 -10.03
N LEU A 97 16.48 -2.65 -9.25
CA LEU A 97 17.18 -3.02 -8.01
C LEU A 97 16.19 -3.46 -6.92
N LEU A 98 15.05 -2.79 -6.81
CA LEU A 98 14.02 -3.12 -5.83
C LEU A 98 13.26 -4.40 -6.20
N GLU A 99 13.09 -4.66 -7.51
CA GLU A 99 12.50 -5.90 -8.03
C GLU A 99 13.27 -7.15 -7.61
N PHE A 100 14.59 -7.08 -7.61
CA PHE A 100 15.44 -8.16 -7.10
C PHE A 100 15.15 -8.53 -5.64
N ILE A 101 14.65 -7.58 -4.85
CA ILE A 101 14.35 -7.74 -3.42
C ILE A 101 12.84 -8.04 -3.19
N GLY A 102 12.05 -8.10 -4.25
CA GLY A 102 10.64 -8.53 -4.22
C GLY A 102 9.61 -7.41 -4.22
N PHE A 103 10.03 -6.17 -4.51
CA PHE A 103 9.11 -5.09 -4.86
C PHE A 103 8.68 -5.21 -6.32
N SER A 104 7.48 -4.74 -6.66
CA SER A 104 7.06 -4.61 -8.05
C SER A 104 5.96 -3.56 -8.10
N GLY A 105 5.90 -2.79 -9.18
CA GLY A 105 4.91 -1.72 -9.32
C GLY A 105 4.24 -1.75 -10.68
N ASN A 106 2.91 -1.74 -10.68
CA ASN A 106 2.11 -1.54 -11.88
C ASN A 106 1.18 -0.33 -11.69
N ARG A 107 1.38 0.70 -12.50
CA ARG A 107 0.62 1.96 -12.42
C ARG A 107 -0.88 1.77 -12.56
N GLU A 108 -1.32 0.94 -13.50
CA GLU A 108 -2.74 0.73 -13.78
C GLU A 108 -3.42 0.04 -12.60
N ILE A 109 -2.79 -1.00 -12.05
CA ILE A 109 -3.25 -1.68 -10.83
C ILE A 109 -3.29 -0.68 -9.66
N GLY A 110 -2.24 0.14 -9.53
CA GLY A 110 -2.15 1.17 -8.49
C GLY A 110 -3.32 2.14 -8.54
N LEU A 111 -3.59 2.72 -9.72
CA LEU A 111 -4.67 3.67 -9.92
C LEU A 111 -6.05 3.03 -9.78
N HIS A 112 -6.23 1.80 -10.25
CA HIS A 112 -7.48 1.06 -10.10
C HIS A 112 -7.81 0.86 -8.61
N GLN A 113 -6.86 0.32 -7.84
CA GLN A 113 -7.07 0.05 -6.42
C GLN A 113 -7.34 1.33 -5.61
N LEU A 114 -6.63 2.42 -5.90
CA LEU A 114 -6.89 3.70 -5.27
C LEU A 114 -8.28 4.27 -5.61
N ARG A 115 -8.78 4.07 -6.83
CA ARG A 115 -10.14 4.50 -7.22
C ARG A 115 -11.21 3.70 -6.49
N GLU A 116 -11.06 2.38 -6.43
CA GLU A 116 -11.95 1.52 -5.66
C GLU A 116 -11.97 1.94 -4.19
N GLY A 117 -10.78 2.12 -3.59
CA GLY A 117 -10.64 2.58 -2.21
C GLY A 117 -11.23 3.96 -1.93
N ALA A 118 -11.12 4.89 -2.90
CA ALA A 118 -11.73 6.21 -2.79
C ALA A 118 -13.27 6.19 -2.89
N SER A 119 -13.82 5.23 -3.63
CA SER A 119 -15.28 5.05 -3.77
C SER A 119 -15.93 4.32 -2.59
N GLY A 120 -15.12 3.66 -1.75
CA GLY A 120 -15.59 2.92 -0.57
C GLY A 120 -15.94 3.80 0.63
N SER A 121 -16.46 3.19 1.69
CA SER A 121 -16.89 3.83 2.94
C SER A 121 -15.85 3.77 4.07
N SER A 122 -14.62 3.31 3.77
CA SER A 122 -13.55 3.23 4.78
C SER A 122 -13.04 4.60 5.19
N LEU A 123 -12.46 4.71 6.39
CA LEU A 123 -11.77 5.93 6.82
C LEU A 123 -10.60 6.31 5.89
N ARG A 124 -10.05 5.31 5.19
CA ARG A 124 -8.90 5.42 4.29
C ARG A 124 -9.28 5.91 2.89
N ALA A 125 -10.57 6.00 2.57
CA ALA A 125 -11.06 6.50 1.28
C ALA A 125 -10.56 7.93 0.98
N ILE A 126 -10.46 8.78 2.02
CA ILE A 126 -9.93 10.13 1.88
C ILE A 126 -8.44 10.13 1.52
N LEU A 127 -7.66 9.19 2.08
CA LEU A 127 -6.24 9.04 1.76
C LEU A 127 -6.06 8.54 0.32
N CYS A 128 -6.88 7.59 -0.13
CA CYS A 128 -6.91 7.18 -1.53
C CYS A 128 -7.17 8.36 -2.47
N THR A 129 -8.16 9.20 -2.12
CA THR A 129 -8.49 10.41 -2.86
C THR A 129 -7.31 11.39 -2.90
N PHE A 130 -6.67 11.63 -1.75
CA PHE A 130 -5.48 12.48 -1.69
C PHE A 130 -4.32 11.94 -2.53
N THR A 131 -4.05 10.63 -2.51
CA THR A 131 -3.00 10.01 -3.34
C THR A 131 -3.31 10.18 -4.83
N LEU A 132 -4.56 9.96 -5.25
CA LEU A 132 -4.98 10.17 -6.64
C LEU A 132 -4.84 11.63 -7.08
N LEU A 133 -5.25 12.58 -6.24
CA LEU A 133 -5.12 14.01 -6.50
C LEU A 133 -3.65 14.39 -6.64
N LEU A 134 -2.80 14.02 -5.67
CA LEU A 134 -1.36 14.28 -5.72
C LEU A 134 -0.73 13.75 -7.01
N TYR A 135 -1.12 12.54 -7.42
CA TYR A 135 -0.64 11.95 -8.66
C TYR A 135 -1.05 12.75 -9.90
N HIS A 136 -2.35 13.03 -10.05
CA HIS A 136 -2.88 13.66 -11.25
C HIS A 136 -2.58 15.16 -11.36
N THR A 137 -2.44 15.88 -10.24
CA THR A 137 -2.22 17.33 -10.27
C THR A 137 -0.75 17.73 -10.21
N PHE A 138 0.08 16.94 -9.52
CA PHE A 138 1.48 17.32 -9.26
C PHE A 138 2.46 16.34 -9.93
N VAL A 139 2.37 15.06 -9.59
CA VAL A 139 3.39 14.08 -10.01
C VAL A 139 3.39 13.87 -11.53
N SER A 140 2.22 13.70 -12.15
CA SER A 140 2.12 13.49 -13.60
C SER A 140 2.53 14.72 -14.42
N LEU A 141 2.41 15.92 -13.83
CA LEU A 141 2.87 17.16 -14.45
C LEU A 141 4.39 17.27 -14.43
N ILE A 142 5.01 16.95 -13.29
CA ILE A 142 6.46 17.08 -13.08
C ILE A 142 7.24 15.99 -13.80
N LEU A 143 6.78 14.74 -13.73
CA LEU A 143 7.47 13.61 -14.35
C LEU A 143 7.19 13.47 -15.86
N GLY A 144 6.23 14.26 -16.38
CA GLY A 144 5.70 14.09 -17.73
C GLY A 144 4.88 12.80 -17.87
N LYS A 145 4.12 12.68 -18.97
CA LYS A 145 3.51 11.40 -19.35
C LYS A 145 4.63 10.45 -19.75
N THR A 146 5.14 9.68 -18.80
CA THR A 146 6.04 8.54 -19.05
C THR A 146 5.25 7.37 -19.61
#